data_AF-A0A967PHE9-F1
#
_entry.id   AF-A0A967PHE9-F1
#
_cell.length_a   1.000
_cell.length_b   1.000
_cell.length_c   1.000
_cell.angle_alpha   90.00
_cell.angle_beta   90.00
_cell.angle_gamma   90.00
#
_symmetry.space_group_name_H-M   'P 1'
#
loop_
_entity.id
_entity.type
_entity.pdbx_description
1 polymer ?
#
loop_
_entity_poly.entity_id
_entity_poly.type
_entity_poly.pdbx_seq_one_letter_code
_entity_poly.pdbx_strand_id
1 'polypeptide(L)' 'EGYDLRRMGHESPRYLHHLAEAMRRAFRDRATFLADADFADVPLDRLVSKGYAAGLREGIDPVRATRS' A
#
# COMPACT_ATOMS: atom_id res chain seq x y z
N GLU A 1 -0.73 -4.55 7.60
CA GLU A 1 -0.27 -4.56 9.02
C GLU A 1 1.10 -3.91 9.11
N GLY A 2 1.51 -3.32 10.25
CA GLY A 2 2.84 -2.72 10.39
C GLY A 2 2.89 -1.36 11.08
N TYR A 3 1.74 -0.72 11.29
CA TYR A 3 1.59 0.54 12.00
C TYR A 3 0.49 0.39 13.04
N ASP A 4 0.66 1.02 14.21
CA ASP A 4 -0.38 1.09 15.22
C ASP A 4 -1.36 2.22 14.89
N LEU A 5 -2.30 1.92 13.99
CA LEU A 5 -3.31 2.88 13.53
C LEU A 5 -4.25 3.32 14.65
N ARG A 6 -4.50 2.47 15.66
CA ARG A 6 -5.35 2.82 16.79
C ARG A 6 -4.71 3.93 17.61
N ARG A 7 -3.42 3.79 17.91
CA ARG A 7 -2.66 4.80 18.64
C ARG A 7 -2.46 6.09 17.84
N MET A 8 -2.46 6.03 16.51
CA MET A 8 -2.43 7.23 15.67
C MET A 8 -3.71 8.07 15.76
N GLY A 9 -4.83 7.49 16.18
CA GLY A 9 -6.14 8.13 16.21
C GLY A 9 -6.81 8.09 14.83
N HIS A 10 -8.07 7.67 14.79
CA HIS A 10 -8.86 7.65 13.56
C HIS A 10 -8.92 9.05 12.94
N GLU A 11 -8.81 9.14 11.60
CA GLU A 11 -8.85 10.39 10.83
C GLU A 11 -7.79 11.45 11.21
N SER A 12 -6.83 11.11 12.07
CA SER A 12 -5.72 12.03 12.34
C SER A 12 -4.86 12.21 11.08
N PRO A 13 -4.12 13.34 10.97
CA PRO A 13 -3.23 13.56 9.84
C PRO A 13 -2.21 12.43 9.66
N ARG A 14 -1.70 11.87 10.77
CA ARG A 14 -0.76 10.75 10.74
C ARG A 14 -1.42 9.48 10.21
N TYR A 15 -2.65 9.17 10.65
CA TYR A 15 -3.41 8.04 10.15
C TYR A 15 -3.66 8.17 8.64
N LEU A 16 -4.20 9.31 8.20
CA LEU A 16 -4.54 9.57 6.81
C LEU A 16 -3.30 9.55 5.90
N HIS A 17 -2.17 10.06 6.37
CA HIS A 17 -0.90 10.01 5.64
C HIS A 17 -0.48 8.57 5.33
N HIS A 18 -0.45 7.70 6.36
CA HIS A 18 -0.05 6.30 6.18
C HIS A 18 -1.05 5.53 5.32
N LEU A 19 -2.35 5.82 5.46
CA LEU A 19 -3.40 5.24 4.62
C LEU A 19 -3.25 5.66 3.16
N ALA A 20 -3.07 6.95 2.90
CA ALA A 20 -2.90 7.49 1.55
C ALA A 20 -1.64 6.92 0.87
N GLU A 21 -0.52 6.82 1.58
CA GLU A 21 0.72 6.25 1.04
C GLU A 21 0.62 4.75 0.76
N ALA A 22 -0.12 4.01 1.58
CA ALA A 22 -0.42 2.60 1.31
C ALA A 22 -1.30 2.46 0.05
N MET A 23 -2.36 3.27 -0.06
CA MET A 23 -3.25 3.28 -1.23
C MET A 23 -2.48 3.64 -2.50
N ARG A 24 -1.64 4.67 -2.49
CA ARG A 24 -0.83 5.08 -3.65
C ARG A 24 -0.06 3.89 -4.25
N ARG A 25 0.58 3.08 -3.40
CA ARG A 25 1.34 1.89 -3.80
C ARG A 25 0.43 0.81 -4.36
N ALA A 26 -0.70 0.54 -3.71
CA ALA A 26 -1.69 -0.42 -4.20
C ALA A 26 -2.27 -0.02 -5.56
N PHE A 27 -2.54 1.27 -5.78
CA PHE A 27 -3.07 1.78 -7.04
C PHE A 27 -2.05 1.77 -8.18
N ARG A 28 -0.76 2.01 -7.87
CA ARG A 28 0.32 1.79 -8.84
C ARG A 28 0.36 0.34 -9.29
N ASP A 29 0.33 -0.60 -8.35
CA ASP A 29 0.39 -2.03 -8.68
C ASP A 29 -0.88 -2.47 -9.44
N ARG A 30 -2.05 -1.94 -9.07
CA ARG A 30 -3.30 -2.11 -9.82
C ARG A 30 -3.17 -1.61 -11.26
N ALA A 31 -2.52 -0.47 -11.50
CA ALA A 31 -2.34 0.04 -12.86
C ALA A 31 -1.46 -0.87 -13.74
N THR A 32 -0.61 -1.70 -13.13
CA THR A 32 0.27 -2.64 -13.83
C THR A 32 -0.31 -4.04 -13.97
N PHE A 33 -0.97 -4.55 -12.93
CA PHE A 33 -1.33 -5.97 -12.82
C PHE A 33 -2.83 -6.25 -12.85
N LEU A 34 -3.68 -5.23 -12.88
CA LEU A 34 -5.12 -5.46 -12.95
C LEU A 34 -5.49 -5.99 -14.35
N ALA A 35 -5.91 -7.24 -14.37
CA ALA A 35 -6.44 -7.90 -15.55
C ALA A 35 -7.48 -8.95 -15.13
N ASP A 36 -8.21 -9.46 -16.11
CA ASP A 36 -9.00 -10.67 -15.93
C ASP A 36 -8.05 -11.86 -15.84
N ALA A 37 -8.10 -12.58 -14.70
CA ALA A 37 -7.18 -13.68 -14.41
C ALA A 37 -7.41 -14.91 -15.31
N ASP A 38 -8.57 -15.02 -15.95
CA ASP A 38 -8.83 -16.07 -16.95
C ASP A 38 -8.07 -15.80 -18.27
N PHE A 39 -7.59 -14.57 -18.46
CA PHE A 39 -6.97 -14.11 -19.71
C PHE A 39 -5.54 -13.59 -19.56
N ALA A 40 -5.07 -13.34 -18.34
CA ALA A 40 -3.72 -12.86 -18.07
C ALA A 40 -3.21 -13.36 -16.72
N ASP A 41 -1.88 -13.48 -16.60
CA ASP A 41 -1.24 -13.85 -15.34
C ASP A 41 -1.24 -12.67 -14.36
N VAL A 42 -2.01 -12.80 -13.27
CA VAL A 42 -2.09 -11.82 -12.19
C VAL A 42 -1.33 -12.39 -10.99
N PRO A 43 -0.25 -11.74 -10.51
CA PRO A 43 0.57 -12.26 -9.42
C PRO A 43 -0.09 -12.03 -8.04
N LEU A 44 -1.28 -12.62 -7.83
CA LEU A 44 -2.14 -12.37 -6.68
C LEU A 44 -1.44 -12.67 -5.36
N ASP A 45 -0.78 -13.83 -5.27
CA ASP A 45 -0.05 -14.26 -4.07
C ASP A 45 1.01 -13.25 -3.66
N ARG A 46 1.72 -12.67 -4.63
CA ARG A 46 2.69 -11.61 -4.37
C ARG A 46 2.01 -10.35 -3.87
N LEU A 47 0.94 -9.90 -4.55
CA LEU A 47 0.24 -8.66 -4.24
C LEU A 47 -0.36 -8.64 -2.84
N VAL A 48 -0.82 -9.80 -2.33
CA VAL A 48 -1.38 -9.93 -0.98
C VAL A 48 -0.37 -10.40 0.07
N SER A 49 0.87 -10.71 -0.33
CA SER A 49 1.87 -11.23 0.60
C SER A 49 2.31 -10.18 1.63
N LYS A 50 2.46 -10.63 2.88
CA LYS A 50 2.98 -9.78 3.98
C LYS A 50 4.40 -9.30 3.72
N GLY A 51 5.23 -10.14 3.07
CA GLY A 51 6.61 -9.81 2.72
C GLY A 51 6.71 -8.68 1.69
N TYR A 52 5.93 -8.76 0.61
CA TYR A 52 5.87 -7.68 -0.38
C TYR A 52 5.34 -6.38 0.25
N ALA A 53 4.28 -6.48 1.06
CA ALA A 53 3.75 -5.35 1.80
C ALA A 53 4.78 -4.75 2.79
N ALA A 54 5.72 -5.54 3.34
CA ALA A 54 6.79 -5.01 4.19
C ALA A 54 7.79 -4.18 3.38
N GLY A 55 8.25 -4.68 2.23
CA GLY A 55 9.15 -3.92 1.35
C GLY A 55 8.51 -2.62 0.83
N LEU A 56 7.20 -2.63 0.54
CA LEU A 56 6.47 -1.42 0.19
C LEU A 56 6.45 -0.36 1.31
N ARG A 57 6.41 -0.79 2.57
CA ARG A 57 6.38 0.10 3.75
C ARG A 57 7.72 0.78 4.00
N GLU A 58 8.83 0.15 3.66
CA GLU A 58 10.18 0.73 3.82
C GLU A 58 10.32 2.06 3.06
N GLY A 59 9.59 2.22 1.96
CA GLY A 59 9.57 3.46 1.20
C GLY A 59 8.61 4.54 1.72
N ILE A 60 7.90 4.35 2.84
CA ILE A 60 6.97 5.34 3.39
C ILE A 60 7.73 6.25 4.36
N ASP A 61 7.94 7.49 3.95
CA ASP A 61 8.38 8.55 4.87
C ASP A 61 7.20 8.94 5.78
N PRO A 62 7.37 9.00 7.11
CA PRO A 62 6.28 9.26 8.05
C PRO A 62 5.74 10.70 8.04
N VAL A 63 6.44 11.64 7.39
CA VAL A 63 6.12 13.08 7.37
C VAL A 63 5.93 13.61 5.95
N ARG A 64 6.55 12.99 4.95
CA ARG A 64 6.54 13.44 3.56
C ARG A 64 5.85 12.46 2.62
N ALA A 65 4.90 12.95 1.81
CA ALA A 65 4.24 12.13 0.80
C ALA A 65 5.17 11.81 -0.37
N THR A 66 5.05 10.60 -0.92
CA THR A 66 5.77 10.20 -2.14
C THR A 66 5.18 10.94 -3.33
N ARG A 67 6.02 11.44 -4.23
CA ARG A 67 5.55 12.03 -5.50
C ARG A 67 4.86 10.97 -6.36
N SER A 68 3.78 11.37 -7.03
CA SER A 68 3.10 10.57 -8.05
C SER A 68 3.92 10.48 -9.32
#